data_AF-A0A950D849-F1
#
_entry.id   AF-A0A950D849-F1
#
_cell.length_a   1.000
_cell.length_b   1.000
_cell.length_c   1.000
_cell.angle_alpha   90.00
_cell.angle_beta   90.00
_cell.angle_gamma   90.00
#
_symmetry.space_group_name_H-M   'P 1'
#
loop_
_entity.id
_entity.type
_entity.pdbx_description
1 polymer ?
#
loop_
_entity_poly.entity_id
_entity_poly.type
_entity_poly.pdbx_seq_one_letter_code
_entity_poly.pdbx_strand_id
1 'polypeptide(L)'
;MDTRLRFVEYLKKESPIALRLLEPAGRAVDQKCLFYHFMPRHRQNFEHLSQSPLIDSLARAATQIKLDIRITINDLQTGFQHEILIRRTSNGIEALRNIKERKPEGRERADWLRPVVYT
;
A
#
# COMPACT_ATOMS: atom_id res chain seq x y z
N MET A 1 2.79 7.78 -22.18
CA MET A 1 1.57 7.34 -21.46
C MET A 1 1.95 7.12 -20.00
N ASP A 2 1.25 7.79 -19.07
CA ASP A 2 1.57 7.78 -17.64
C ASP A 2 1.44 6.37 -17.05
N THR A 3 2.47 5.86 -16.38
CA THR A 3 2.48 4.51 -15.77
C THR A 3 1.35 4.34 -14.76
N ARG A 4 0.88 5.43 -14.14
CA ARG A 4 -0.31 5.46 -13.30
C ARG A 4 -1.59 5.16 -14.09
N LEU A 5 -1.74 5.72 -15.30
CA LEU A 5 -2.90 5.44 -16.15
C LEU A 5 -2.96 3.96 -16.49
N ARG A 6 -1.80 3.36 -16.83
CA ARG A 6 -1.70 1.92 -17.11
C ARG A 6 -2.09 1.07 -15.90
N PHE A 7 -1.71 1.48 -14.68
CA PHE A 7 -2.10 0.77 -13.45
C PHE A 7 -3.62 0.79 -13.24
N VAL A 8 -4.22 1.98 -13.37
CA VAL A 8 -5.65 2.17 -13.21
C VAL A 8 -6.43 1.41 -14.27
N GLU A 9 -6.01 1.45 -15.54
CA GLU A 9 -6.61 0.69 -16.62
C GLU A 9 -6.54 -0.81 -16.38
N TYR A 10 -5.40 -1.31 -15.89
CA TYR A 10 -5.26 -2.71 -15.54
C TYR A 10 -6.24 -3.12 -14.44
N LEU A 11 -6.29 -2.37 -13.34
CA LEU A 11 -7.23 -2.65 -12.25
C LEU A 11 -8.69 -2.52 -12.70
N LYS A 12 -9.03 -1.57 -13.57
CA LYS A 12 -10.39 -1.48 -14.15
C LYS A 12 -10.78 -2.75 -14.88
N LYS A 13 -9.83 -3.44 -15.51
CA LYS A 13 -10.07 -4.67 -16.26
C LYS A 13 -10.08 -5.92 -15.37
N GLU A 14 -9.10 -6.05 -14.46
CA GLU A 14 -8.90 -7.25 -13.64
C GLU A 14 -9.65 -7.24 -12.32
N SER A 15 -9.68 -6.10 -11.62
CA SER A 15 -10.27 -6.00 -10.28
C SER A 15 -10.82 -4.59 -10.02
N PRO A 16 -12.01 -4.28 -10.55
CA PRO A 16 -12.67 -2.99 -10.31
C PRO A 16 -12.88 -2.70 -8.82
N ILE A 17 -13.05 -3.76 -8.01
CA ILE A 17 -13.21 -3.65 -6.56
C ILE A 17 -11.93 -3.14 -5.91
N ALA A 18 -10.76 -3.68 -6.27
CA ALA A 18 -9.48 -3.19 -5.75
C ALA A 18 -9.26 -1.71 -6.09
N LEU A 19 -9.65 -1.29 -7.30
CA LEU A 19 -9.59 0.12 -7.67
C LEU A 19 -10.52 0.98 -6.80
N ARG A 20 -11.79 0.61 -6.64
CA ARG A 20 -12.76 1.35 -5.80
C ARG A 20 -12.28 1.50 -4.36
N LEU A 21 -11.67 0.46 -3.81
CA LEU A 21 -11.14 0.52 -2.44
C LEU A 21 -9.89 1.41 -2.34
N LEU A 22 -9.10 1.55 -3.40
CA LEU A 22 -7.93 2.43 -3.48
C LEU A 22 -8.28 3.91 -3.73
N GLU A 23 -9.39 4.20 -4.41
CA GLU A 23 -9.83 5.56 -4.75
C GLU A 23 -9.83 6.58 -3.59
N PRO A 24 -10.28 6.24 -2.36
CA PRO A 24 -10.28 7.19 -1.25
C PRO A 24 -8.90 7.46 -0.64
N ALA A 25 -7.86 6.72 -1.03
CA ALA A 25 -6.50 6.98 -0.56
C ALA A 25 -5.88 8.18 -1.30
N GLY A 26 -5.16 9.02 -0.55
CA GLY A 26 -4.24 9.98 -1.14
C GLY A 26 -3.18 9.25 -1.97
N ARG A 27 -2.75 9.84 -3.09
CA ARG A 27 -1.87 9.16 -4.05
C ARG A 27 -0.68 10.01 -4.46
N ALA A 28 0.48 9.38 -4.58
CA ALA A 28 1.70 9.97 -5.13
C ALA A 28 2.45 8.93 -5.98
N VAL A 29 3.34 9.39 -6.86
CA VAL A 29 4.19 8.54 -7.69
C VAL A 29 5.63 9.02 -7.52
N ASP A 30 6.52 8.11 -7.13
CA ASP A 30 7.97 8.30 -7.23
C ASP A 30 8.50 7.41 -8.35
N GLN A 31 9.74 7.65 -8.81
CA GLN A 31 10.36 7.09 -10.02
C GLN A 31 10.10 5.58 -10.26
N LYS A 32 9.92 4.78 -9.20
CA LYS A 32 9.65 3.34 -9.29
C LYS A 32 8.52 2.83 -8.38
N CYS A 33 7.77 3.71 -7.72
CA CYS A 33 6.79 3.30 -6.71
C CYS A 33 5.50 4.14 -6.75
N LEU A 34 4.36 3.45 -6.71
CA LEU A 34 3.03 4.05 -6.50
C LEU A 34 2.70 4.06 -5.01
N PHE A 35 2.45 5.25 -4.47
CA PHE A 35 2.12 5.43 -3.06
C PHE A 35 0.62 5.69 -2.89
N TYR A 36 0.02 4.94 -1.97
CA TYR A 36 -1.35 5.11 -1.52
C TYR A 36 -1.36 5.30 -0.01
N HIS A 37 -1.97 6.40 0.44
CA HIS A 37 -2.09 6.74 1.86
C HIS A 37 -3.56 6.85 2.25
N PHE A 38 -4.00 5.90 3.07
CA PHE A 38 -5.34 5.86 3.64
C PHE A 38 -5.41 6.70 4.91
N MET A 39 -6.48 7.49 5.01
CA MET A 39 -6.86 8.15 6.26
C MET A 39 -7.49 7.13 7.22
N PRO A 40 -7.44 7.35 8.55
CA PRO A 40 -8.02 6.44 9.55
C PRO A 40 -9.48 6.04 9.29
N ARG A 41 -10.30 7.00 8.82
CA ARG A 41 -11.71 6.78 8.45
C ARG A 41 -11.91 5.75 7.32
N HIS A 42 -10.85 5.40 6.58
CA HIS A 42 -10.86 4.43 5.48
C HIS A 42 -10.20 3.11 5.86
N ARG A 43 -10.02 2.84 7.16
CA ARG A 43 -9.40 1.61 7.69
C ARG A 43 -10.01 0.33 7.12
N GLN A 44 -11.33 0.24 7.06
CA GLN A 44 -12.00 -0.95 6.50
C GLN A 44 -11.61 -1.21 5.04
N ASN A 45 -11.44 -0.15 4.23
CA ASN A 45 -11.03 -0.30 2.84
C ASN A 45 -9.60 -0.82 2.74
N PHE A 46 -8.70 -0.31 3.59
CA PHE A 46 -7.33 -0.81 3.69
C PHE A 46 -7.28 -2.27 4.12
N GLU A 47 -8.00 -2.64 5.19
CA GLU A 47 -8.04 -4.00 5.71
C GLU A 47 -8.58 -4.96 4.66
N HIS A 48 -9.64 -4.58 3.95
CA HIS A 48 -10.19 -5.39 2.86
C HIS A 48 -9.20 -5.54 1.69
N LEU A 49 -8.55 -4.45 1.25
CA LEU A 49 -7.50 -4.51 0.23
C LEU A 49 -6.31 -5.38 0.63
N SER A 50 -6.02 -5.46 1.92
CA SER A 50 -4.94 -6.28 2.44
C SER A 50 -5.25 -7.78 2.31
N GLN A 51 -6.48 -8.19 2.08
CA GLN A 51 -6.85 -9.59 2.02
C GLN A 51 -6.81 -10.14 0.58
N SER A 52 -6.56 -11.44 0.45
CA SER A 52 -6.77 -12.15 -0.81
C SER A 52 -8.26 -12.22 -1.13
N PRO A 53 -8.67 -12.09 -2.41
CA PRO A 53 -7.83 -12.06 -3.61
C PRO A 53 -7.40 -10.64 -4.05
N LEU A 54 -7.73 -9.59 -3.28
CA LEU A 54 -7.51 -8.20 -3.67
C LEU A 54 -6.03 -7.84 -3.68
N ILE A 55 -5.29 -8.26 -2.65
CA ILE A 55 -3.85 -8.02 -2.58
C ILE A 55 -3.09 -8.71 -3.73
N ASP A 56 -3.54 -9.89 -4.15
CA ASP A 56 -2.94 -10.63 -5.26
C ASP A 56 -3.22 -9.93 -6.60
N SER A 57 -4.39 -9.31 -6.74
CA SER A 57 -4.74 -8.51 -7.91
C SER A 57 -3.87 -7.25 -8.01
N LEU A 58 -3.61 -6.60 -6.88
CA LEU A 58 -2.67 -5.48 -6.80
C LEU A 58 -1.24 -5.92 -7.14
N ALA A 59 -0.82 -7.09 -6.66
CA ALA A 59 0.49 -7.67 -6.98
C ALA A 59 0.64 -7.92 -8.48
N ARG A 60 -0.33 -8.58 -9.11
CA ARG A 60 -0.33 -8.79 -10.57
C ARG A 60 -0.26 -7.47 -11.34
N ALA A 61 -1.07 -6.50 -10.95
CA ALA A 61 -1.09 -5.18 -11.57
C ALA A 61 0.26 -4.46 -11.45
N ALA A 62 0.91 -4.51 -10.28
CA ALA A 62 2.26 -3.98 -10.04
C ALA A 62 3.28 -4.56 -11.03
N THR A 63 3.22 -5.87 -11.26
CA THR A 63 4.13 -6.53 -12.22
C THR A 63 3.89 -6.10 -13.65
N GLN A 64 2.64 -5.92 -14.06
CA GLN A 64 2.31 -5.54 -15.43
C GLN A 64 2.82 -4.14 -15.77
N ILE A 65 2.78 -3.22 -14.81
CA ILE A 65 3.28 -1.86 -14.97
C ILE A 65 4.76 -1.68 -14.62
N LYS A 66 5.38 -2.70 -14.02
CA LYS A 66 6.78 -2.69 -13.56
C LYS A 66 7.07 -1.59 -12.52
N LEU A 67 6.14 -1.35 -11.60
CA LEU A 67 6.32 -0.45 -10.45
C LEU A 67 6.00 -1.20 -9.16
N ASP A 68 6.70 -0.83 -8.10
CA ASP A 68 6.34 -1.23 -6.74
C ASP A 68 5.11 -0.45 -6.28
N ILE A 69 4.38 -0.98 -5.30
CA ILE A 69 3.22 -0.32 -4.70
C ILE A 69 3.40 -0.30 -3.19
N ARG A 70 3.28 0.89 -2.60
CA ARG A 70 3.26 1.07 -1.16
C ARG A 70 1.89 1.59 -0.75
N ILE A 71 1.20 0.84 0.10
CA ILE A 71 -0.10 1.21 0.66
C ILE A 71 0.06 1.36 2.16
N THR A 72 -0.34 2.51 2.70
CA THR A 72 -0.17 2.82 4.12
C THR A 72 -1.47 3.31 4.73
N ILE A 73 -1.66 3.04 6.01
CA ILE A 73 -2.64 3.70 6.86
C ILE A 73 -1.95 4.04 8.18
N ASN A 74 -2.16 5.25 8.67
CA ASN A 74 -1.62 5.68 9.95
C ASN A 74 -2.70 6.42 10.75
N ASP A 75 -3.03 5.88 11.90
CA ASP A 75 -3.81 6.52 12.93
C ASP A 75 -2.93 6.76 14.15
N LEU A 76 -2.39 7.98 14.19
CA LEU A 76 -1.57 8.47 15.28
C LEU A 76 -2.36 8.71 16.56
N GLN A 77 -3.70 8.65 16.59
CA GLN A 77 -4.44 8.73 17.84
C GLN A 77 -4.43 7.37 18.52
N THR A 78 -4.82 6.32 17.79
CA THR A 78 -4.91 4.94 18.30
C THR A 78 -3.57 4.22 18.34
N GLY A 79 -2.55 4.72 17.64
CA GLY A 79 -1.26 4.02 17.54
C GLY A 79 -1.24 2.90 16.51
N PHE A 80 -2.13 2.99 15.53
CA PHE A 80 -2.28 2.00 14.49
C PHE A 80 -1.55 2.44 13.23
N GLN A 81 -0.54 1.70 12.81
CA GLN A 81 0.18 1.96 11.57
C GLN A 81 0.37 0.65 10.81
N HIS A 82 -0.26 0.56 9.65
CA HIS A 82 -0.14 -0.60 8.79
C HIS A 82 0.43 -0.17 7.44
N GLU A 83 1.32 -0.99 6.91
CA GLU A 83 1.93 -0.81 5.62
C GLU A 83 1.90 -2.12 4.85
N ILE A 84 1.62 -2.00 3.56
CA ILE A 84 1.72 -3.08 2.60
C ILE A 84 2.65 -2.61 1.50
N LEU A 85 3.75 -3.33 1.31
CA LEU A 85 4.71 -3.10 0.23
C LEU A 85 4.64 -4.27 -0.74
N ILE A 86 4.18 -3.98 -1.95
CA ILE A 86 4.21 -4.91 -3.08
C ILE A 86 5.45 -4.56 -3.88
N ARG A 87 6.45 -5.43 -3.83
CA ARG A 87 7.73 -5.23 -4.50
C ARG A 87 8.00 -6.31 -5.52
N ARG A 88 8.69 -5.95 -6.60
CA ARG A 88 9.29 -6.94 -7.49
C ARG A 88 10.65 -7.36 -6.95
N THR A 89 10.88 -8.66 -6.82
CA THR A 89 12.19 -9.24 -6.51
C THR A 89 12.72 -10.06 -7.69
N SER A 90 13.97 -10.53 -7.61
CA SER A 90 14.54 -11.46 -8.60
C SER A 90 13.75 -12.77 -8.73
N ASN A 91 12.97 -13.11 -7.70
CA ASN A 91 12.26 -14.38 -7.59
C ASN A 91 10.76 -14.26 -7.87
N GLY A 92 10.25 -13.05 -8.15
CA GLY A 92 8.84 -12.82 -8.43
C GLY A 92 8.30 -11.53 -7.81
N ILE A 93 7.09 -11.60 -7.25
CA ILE A 93 6.42 -10.48 -6.59
C ILE A 93 6.21 -10.86 -5.13
N GLU A 94 6.55 -9.96 -4.23
CA GLU A 94 6.34 -10.13 -2.80
C GLU A 94 5.42 -9.04 -2.28
N ALA A 95 4.40 -9.43 -1.51
CA ALA A 95 3.57 -8.52 -0.75
C ALA A 95 3.97 -8.60 0.73
N LEU A 96 4.81 -7.66 1.16
CA LEU A 96 5.26 -7.54 2.55
C LEU A 96 4.23 -6.72 3.34
N ARG A 97 3.94 -7.14 4.57
CA ARG A 97 3.05 -6.42 5.48
C ARG A 97 3.80 -6.07 6.75
N ASN A 98 3.68 -4.81 7.15
CA ASN A 98 4.20 -4.34 8.42
C ASN A 98 3.04 -3.75 9.23
N ILE A 99 2.78 -4.36 10.38
CA ILE A 99 1.63 -4.06 11.24
C ILE A 99 2.16 -3.62 12.59
N LYS A 100 1.86 -2.38 12.97
CA LYS A 100 2.16 -1.82 14.28
C LYS A 100 0.84 -1.42 14.94
N GLU A 101 0.46 -2.11 16.02
CA GLU A 101 -0.83 -1.93 16.70
C GLU A 101 -0.73 -1.19 18.06
N ARG A 102 0.49 -0.84 18.51
CA ARG A 102 0.71 -0.07 19.73
C ARG A 102 1.84 0.94 19.54
N LYS A 103 1.61 2.19 19.96
CA LYS A 103 2.70 3.18 20.11
C LYS A 103 3.69 2.67 21.16
N PRO A 104 5.00 2.68 20.90
CA PRO A 104 6.00 2.46 21.94
C PRO A 104 5.88 3.57 22.99
N GLU A 105 5.91 3.18 24.26
CA GLU A 105 6.02 4.12 25.37
C GLU A 105 7.49 4.54 25.53
N GLY A 106 7.81 5.85 25.46
CA GLY A 106 9.16 6.38 25.71
C GLY A 106 9.77 7.27 24.62
N ARG A 107 11.11 7.41 24.62
CA ARG A 107 11.91 8.31 23.77
C ARG A 107 11.91 7.98 22.26
N GLU A 108 11.25 6.91 21.84
CA GLU A 108 11.22 6.41 20.45
C GLU A 108 10.10 7.03 19.58
N ARG A 109 9.52 8.17 19.99
CA ARG A 109 8.53 8.89 19.19
C ARG A 109 9.04 9.30 17.80
N ALA A 110 10.34 9.52 17.64
CA ALA A 110 10.94 9.97 16.38
C ALA A 110 11.03 8.86 15.31
N ASP A 111 11.07 7.59 15.71
CA ASP A 111 11.15 6.44 14.78
C ASP A 111 9.79 5.84 14.44
N TRP A 112 8.72 6.23 15.14
CA TRP A 112 7.37 5.74 14.87
C TRP A 112 6.87 6.13 13.47
N LEU A 113 7.12 7.38 13.06
CA LEU A 113 6.69 7.93 11.78
C LEU A 113 7.62 7.57 10.62
N ARG A 114 8.73 6.88 10.88
CA ARG A 114 9.68 6.59 9.81
C ARG A 114 9.14 5.48 8.92
N PRO A 115 9.07 5.71 7.59
CA PRO A 115 8.81 4.62 6.65
C PRO A 115 9.84 3.52 6.90
N VAL A 116 9.37 2.29 7.10
CA VAL A 116 10.30 1.16 7.17
C VAL A 116 10.84 0.96 5.76
N VAL A 117 12.16 1.11 5.63
CA VAL A 117 12.91 0.86 4.40
C VAL A 117 13.65 -0.45 4.63
N TYR A 118 13.27 -1.48 3.88
CA TYR A 118 14.08 -2.69 3.80
C TYR A 118 15.23 -2.39 2.83
N THR A 119 16.46 -2.34 3.34
CA THR A 119 17.70 -2.40 2.54
C THR A 119 17.92 -3.81 2.03
#